data_AF-A0AAV9ZGA0-F1
#
_entry.id   AF-A0AAV9ZGA0-F1
#
_cell.length_a   1.000
_cell.length_b   1.000
_cell.length_c   1.000
_cell.angle_alpha   90.00
_cell.angle_beta   90.00
_cell.angle_gamma   90.00
#
_symmetry.space_group_name_H-M   'P 1'
#
loop_
_entity.id
_entity.type
_entity.pdbx_description
1 polymer ?
#
loop_
_entity_poly.entity_id
_entity_poly.type
_entity_poly.pdbx_seq_one_letter_code
_entity_poly.pdbx_strand_id
1 'polypeptide(L)'
;MEVVNPRAALLSNYEVLSLLRDLESDQLARTKTAHRIKKEEEASGLGSTVPVGGGKDPTVVDVCENLRTVSFEAIQYLSADYQPTASQTPQAITQLVKSLAPYELTKAEKLQIVNLAPQNHIELYVIVEELEDRLSEHMEEILSHVSSSLVVDPALNPVSRGTVVQNAVAVDDWEEGDYQYVAEEFDDTGTGAGVEGDLEMDGDDD
;
A
#
# COMPACT_ATOMS: atom_id res chain seq x y z
N MET A 1 -5.84 1.54 -26.89
CA MET A 1 -6.59 1.78 -25.65
C MET A 1 -7.17 3.16 -25.77
N GLU A 2 -8.49 3.33 -25.66
CA GLU A 2 -9.15 4.63 -25.76
C GLU A 2 -9.82 4.97 -24.43
N VAL A 3 -9.72 6.23 -24.02
CA VAL A 3 -10.31 6.71 -22.77
C VAL A 3 -11.76 7.10 -23.02
N VAL A 4 -12.70 6.38 -22.41
CA VAL A 4 -14.15 6.66 -22.54
C VAL A 4 -14.57 7.86 -21.69
N ASN A 5 -14.10 7.91 -20.43
CA ASN A 5 -14.36 9.02 -19.53
C ASN A 5 -13.10 9.34 -18.70
N PRO A 6 -12.47 10.51 -18.89
CA PRO A 6 -11.26 10.87 -18.16
C PRO A 6 -11.49 11.17 -16.67
N ARG A 7 -12.73 11.48 -16.26
CA ARG A 7 -13.08 11.85 -14.87
C ARG A 7 -14.37 11.17 -14.45
N ALA A 8 -14.32 9.85 -14.31
CA ALA A 8 -15.47 9.06 -13.91
C ALA A 8 -15.91 9.34 -12.45
N ALA A 9 -14.95 9.52 -11.55
CA ALA A 9 -15.21 9.77 -10.14
C ALA A 9 -14.10 10.63 -9.52
N LEU A 10 -14.42 11.21 -8.37
CA LEU A 10 -13.45 11.83 -7.46
C LEU A 10 -13.44 10.97 -6.20
N LEU A 11 -12.24 10.60 -5.74
CA LEU A 11 -12.03 9.81 -4.53
C LEU A 11 -11.30 10.67 -3.51
N SER A 12 -11.71 10.58 -2.25
CA SER A 12 -11.01 11.16 -1.12
C SER A 12 -9.74 10.36 -0.79
N ASN A 13 -8.80 11.01 -0.11
CA ASN A 13 -7.57 10.39 0.36
C ASN A 13 -7.87 9.16 1.23
N TYR A 14 -8.91 9.22 2.05
CA TYR A 14 -9.37 8.11 2.87
C TYR A 14 -9.85 6.93 2.02
N GLU A 15 -10.72 7.15 1.02
CA GLU A 15 -11.20 6.07 0.15
C GLU A 15 -10.07 5.40 -0.64
N VAL A 16 -9.11 6.19 -1.13
CA VAL A 16 -7.92 5.67 -1.81
C VAL A 16 -7.09 4.82 -0.86
N LEU A 17 -6.85 5.30 0.37
CA LEU A 17 -6.09 4.55 1.38
C LEU A 17 -6.78 3.24 1.75
N SER A 18 -8.09 3.27 2.01
CA SER A 18 -8.88 2.06 2.31
C SER A 18 -8.78 1.05 1.17
N LEU A 19 -8.98 1.50 -0.07
CA LEU A 19 -8.91 0.62 -1.23
C LEU A 19 -7.51 -0.01 -1.40
N LEU A 20 -6.45 0.77 -1.21
CA LEU A 20 -5.08 0.25 -1.32
C LEU A 20 -4.77 -0.79 -0.23
N ARG A 21 -5.23 -0.56 1.00
CA ARG A 21 -5.09 -1.53 2.10
C ARG A 21 -5.89 -2.81 1.84
N ASP A 22 -7.10 -2.70 1.30
CA ASP A 22 -7.91 -3.85 0.93
C ASP A 22 -7.20 -4.69 -0.15
N LEU A 23 -6.65 -4.03 -1.18
CA LEU A 23 -5.88 -4.69 -2.24
C LEU A 23 -4.63 -5.40 -1.70
N GLU A 24 -3.90 -4.79 -0.77
CA GLU A 24 -2.73 -5.39 -0.13
C GLU A 24 -3.13 -6.61 0.71
N SER A 25 -4.23 -6.49 1.47
CA SER A 25 -4.75 -7.60 2.29
C SER A 25 -5.18 -8.80 1.43
N ASP A 26 -5.83 -8.55 0.30
CA ASP A 26 -6.24 -9.56 -0.67
C ASP A 26 -5.02 -10.26 -1.30
N GLN A 27 -3.99 -9.49 -1.65
CA GLN A 27 -2.75 -10.03 -2.19
C GLN A 27 -2.07 -10.95 -1.16
N LEU A 28 -1.98 -10.50 0.08
CA LEU A 28 -1.34 -11.24 1.16
C LEU A 28 -2.12 -12.52 1.51
N ALA A 29 -3.46 -12.47 1.49
CA ALA A 29 -4.32 -13.64 1.68
C ALA A 29 -4.16 -14.68 0.56
N ARG A 30 -4.03 -14.24 -0.70
CA ARG A 30 -3.78 -15.12 -1.85
C ARG A 30 -2.42 -15.80 -1.74
N THR A 31 -1.37 -15.04 -1.41
CA THR A 31 0.00 -15.56 -1.24
C THR A 31 0.06 -16.58 -0.11
N LYS A 32 -0.53 -16.28 1.07
CA LYS A 32 -0.63 -17.23 2.19
C LYS A 32 -1.35 -18.52 1.81
N THR A 33 -2.45 -18.41 1.06
CA THR A 33 -3.22 -19.57 0.61
C THR A 33 -2.41 -20.44 -0.35
N ALA A 34 -1.70 -19.84 -1.30
CA ALA A 34 -0.84 -20.55 -2.25
C ALA A 34 0.31 -21.30 -1.55
N HIS A 35 0.97 -20.66 -0.58
CA HIS A 35 2.01 -21.31 0.23
C HIS A 35 1.46 -22.48 1.04
N ARG A 36 0.27 -22.34 1.64
CA ARG A 36 -0.37 -23.44 2.39
C ARG A 36 -0.67 -24.64 1.50
N ILE A 37 -1.23 -24.42 0.31
CA ILE A 37 -1.54 -25.49 -0.64
C ILE A 37 -0.26 -26.22 -1.07
N LYS A 38 0.80 -25.50 -1.43
CA LYS A 38 2.09 -26.12 -1.81
C LYS A 38 2.68 -26.95 -0.66
N LYS A 39 2.64 -26.43 0.56
CA LYS A 39 3.12 -27.17 1.75
C LYS A 39 2.32 -28.45 2.00
N GLU A 40 1.00 -28.43 1.79
CA GLU A 40 0.14 -29.61 1.91
C GLU A 40 0.40 -30.63 0.78
N GLU A 41 0.61 -30.17 -0.46
CA GLU A 41 0.97 -31.01 -1.61
C GLU A 41 2.34 -31.69 -1.42
N GLU A 42 3.35 -30.94 -0.98
CA GLU A 42 4.69 -31.46 -0.65
C GLU A 42 4.64 -32.50 0.48
N ALA A 43 3.83 -32.26 1.51
CA ALA A 43 3.65 -33.21 2.62
C ALA A 43 2.91 -34.49 2.21
N SER A 44 2.09 -34.44 1.16
CA SER A 44 1.31 -35.59 0.66
C SER A 44 2.11 -36.56 -0.22
N GLY A 45 3.36 -36.23 -0.57
CA GLY A 45 4.25 -37.11 -1.34
C GLY A 45 3.86 -37.30 -2.82
N LEU A 46 2.81 -36.62 -3.31
CA LEU A 46 2.57 -36.46 -4.74
C LEU A 46 3.54 -35.39 -5.26
N GLY A 47 4.70 -35.84 -5.75
CA GLY A 47 5.71 -34.97 -6.33
C GLY A 47 5.10 -34.04 -7.39
N SER A 48 5.37 -32.74 -7.23
CA SER A 48 5.05 -31.70 -8.20
C SER A 48 5.50 -32.15 -9.59
N THR A 49 4.54 -32.47 -10.47
CA THR A 49 4.82 -32.49 -11.90
C THR A 49 5.16 -31.05 -12.29
N VAL A 50 6.44 -30.75 -12.26
CA VAL A 50 7.03 -29.58 -12.91
C VAL A 50 6.39 -29.46 -14.29
N PRO A 51 5.72 -28.36 -14.65
CA PRO A 51 5.41 -28.12 -16.05
C PRO A 51 6.75 -27.88 -16.75
N VAL A 52 7.25 -28.92 -17.39
CA VAL A 52 8.21 -28.82 -18.49
C VAL A 52 7.54 -27.95 -19.56
N GLY A 53 7.76 -26.64 -19.50
CA GLY A 53 7.21 -25.67 -20.43
C GLY A 53 6.73 -24.37 -19.78
N GLY A 54 7.67 -23.53 -19.30
CA GLY A 54 7.48 -22.08 -19.13
C GLY A 54 6.31 -21.59 -18.26
N GLY A 55 5.68 -22.46 -17.47
CA GLY A 55 4.58 -22.10 -16.58
C GLY A 55 5.12 -21.42 -15.31
N LYS A 56 4.65 -20.20 -15.03
CA LYS A 56 4.97 -19.46 -13.80
C LYS A 56 4.62 -20.30 -12.56
N ASP A 57 5.49 -20.27 -11.54
CA ASP A 57 5.25 -20.92 -10.25
C ASP A 57 3.90 -20.45 -9.67
N PRO A 58 2.96 -21.36 -9.35
CA PRO A 58 1.64 -21.01 -8.82
C PRO A 58 1.69 -20.34 -7.43
N THR A 59 2.84 -20.34 -6.75
CA THR A 59 3.05 -19.65 -5.47
C THR A 59 3.45 -18.19 -5.60
N VAL A 60 3.93 -17.76 -6.77
CA VAL A 60 4.20 -16.36 -7.04
C VAL A 60 2.90 -15.71 -7.48
N VAL A 61 2.21 -15.06 -6.54
CA VAL A 61 1.16 -14.09 -6.89
C VAL A 61 1.86 -12.95 -7.61
N ASP A 62 1.84 -13.00 -8.93
CA ASP A 62 2.53 -12.07 -9.82
C ASP A 62 1.82 -10.71 -9.81
N VAL A 63 2.13 -9.92 -8.78
CA VAL A 63 1.78 -8.50 -8.71
C VAL A 63 2.86 -7.75 -9.46
N CYS A 64 2.48 -6.95 -10.46
CA CYS A 64 3.44 -6.13 -11.19
C CYS A 64 4.27 -5.28 -10.22
N GLU A 65 5.59 -5.32 -10.36
CA GLU A 65 6.54 -4.60 -9.49
C GLU A 65 6.19 -3.10 -9.38
N ASN A 66 5.89 -2.46 -10.51
CA ASN A 66 5.47 -1.06 -10.55
C ASN A 66 4.20 -0.78 -9.72
N LEU A 67 3.24 -1.72 -9.72
CA LEU A 67 2.02 -1.58 -8.91
C LEU A 67 2.35 -1.65 -7.42
N ARG A 68 3.23 -2.59 -7.03
CA ARG A 68 3.65 -2.77 -5.65
C ARG A 68 4.36 -1.52 -5.11
N THR A 69 5.26 -0.93 -5.89
CA THR A 69 5.96 0.30 -5.51
C THR A 69 4.98 1.45 -5.32
N VAL A 70 4.10 1.69 -6.31
CA VAL A 70 3.11 2.77 -6.23
C VAL A 70 2.12 2.57 -5.07
N SER A 71 1.66 1.34 -4.82
CA SER A 71 0.77 1.07 -3.69
C SER A 71 1.48 1.32 -2.35
N PHE A 72 2.72 0.87 -2.22
CA PHE A 72 3.49 1.06 -0.98
C PHE A 72 3.75 2.54 -0.69
N GLU A 73 4.24 3.29 -1.68
CA GLU A 73 4.51 4.74 -1.53
C GLU A 73 3.23 5.53 -1.26
N ALA A 74 2.13 5.19 -1.96
CA ALA A 74 0.85 5.84 -1.74
C ALA A 74 0.29 5.55 -0.34
N ILE A 75 0.34 4.31 0.14
CA ILE A 75 -0.06 3.96 1.51
C ILE A 75 0.82 4.69 2.52
N GLN A 76 2.13 4.74 2.31
CA GLN A 76 3.06 5.45 3.20
C GLN A 76 2.73 6.94 3.28
N TYR A 77 2.54 7.61 2.13
CA TYR A 77 2.18 9.02 2.09
C TYR A 77 0.82 9.28 2.75
N LEU A 78 -0.20 8.50 2.40
CA LEU A 78 -1.56 8.66 2.89
C LEU A 78 -1.71 8.22 4.36
N SER A 79 -0.78 7.46 4.92
CA SER A 79 -0.79 7.07 6.34
C SER A 79 0.13 7.91 7.21
N ALA A 80 0.82 8.90 6.65
CA ALA A 80 1.76 9.72 7.40
C ALA A 80 1.06 10.56 8.48
N ASP A 81 1.73 10.76 9.62
CA ASP A 81 1.15 11.40 10.82
C ASP A 81 0.63 12.84 10.60
N TYR A 82 1.13 13.53 9.57
CA TYR A 82 0.69 14.88 9.22
C TYR A 82 -0.57 14.90 8.34
N GLN A 83 -1.04 13.74 7.88
CA GLN A 83 -2.26 13.61 7.10
C GLN A 83 -3.47 13.40 8.01
N PRO A 84 -4.64 14.00 7.70
CA PRO A 84 -5.87 13.80 8.47
C PRO A 84 -6.48 12.40 8.34
N THR A 85 -6.08 11.63 7.32
CA THR A 85 -6.61 10.30 7.01
C THR A 85 -6.57 9.33 8.19
N ALA A 86 -5.57 9.43 9.07
CA ALA A 86 -5.45 8.59 10.26
C ALA A 86 -6.53 8.85 11.31
N SER A 87 -7.01 10.10 11.41
CA SER A 87 -8.06 10.51 12.35
C SER A 87 -9.47 10.51 11.74
N GLN A 88 -9.61 10.00 10.51
CA GLN A 88 -10.87 9.97 9.77
C GLN A 88 -11.54 8.59 9.78
N THR A 89 -12.87 8.60 9.72
CA THR A 89 -13.70 7.40 9.59
C THR A 89 -14.73 7.62 8.47
N PRO A 90 -15.22 6.55 7.81
CA PRO A 90 -16.13 6.71 6.68
C PRO A 90 -17.48 7.33 7.12
N GLN A 91 -17.90 7.04 8.36
CA GLN A 91 -19.10 7.65 8.92
C GLN A 91 -18.91 9.15 9.15
N ALA A 92 -17.77 9.56 9.72
CA ALA A 92 -17.47 10.97 9.97
C ALA A 92 -17.32 11.77 8.67
N ILE A 93 -16.64 11.22 7.65
CA ILE A 93 -16.54 11.86 6.33
C ILE A 93 -17.92 12.04 5.71
N THR A 94 -18.78 11.01 5.78
CA THR A 94 -20.14 11.09 5.25
C THR A 94 -20.96 12.16 5.99
N GLN A 95 -20.80 12.28 7.31
CA GLN A 95 -21.45 13.32 8.11
C GLN A 95 -20.93 14.71 7.77
N LEU A 96 -19.61 14.87 7.63
CA LEU A 96 -18.97 16.12 7.24
C LEU A 96 -19.47 16.60 5.87
N VAL A 97 -19.48 15.73 4.86
CA VAL A 97 -19.97 16.10 3.52
C VAL A 97 -21.44 16.53 3.55
N LYS A 98 -22.25 15.92 4.43
CA LYS A 98 -23.65 16.31 4.64
C LYS A 98 -23.77 17.64 5.38
N SER A 99 -22.97 17.89 6.41
CA SER A 99 -22.98 19.18 7.13
C SER A 99 -22.45 20.31 6.27
N LEU A 100 -21.58 20.02 5.29
CA LEU A 100 -21.11 20.98 4.30
C LEU A 100 -22.08 21.22 3.14
N ALA A 101 -23.19 20.50 3.07
CA ALA A 101 -24.17 20.64 1.99
C ALA A 101 -24.89 22.00 1.93
N PRO A 102 -25.24 22.66 3.06
CA PRO A 102 -25.90 23.96 3.05
C PRO A 102 -25.01 25.10 2.57
N TYR A 103 -23.69 24.98 2.75
CA TYR A 103 -22.75 25.98 2.28
C TYR A 103 -22.55 25.84 0.77
N GLU A 104 -22.40 26.97 0.08
CA GLU A 104 -22.21 27.05 -1.38
C GLU A 104 -20.79 26.64 -1.80
N LEU A 105 -20.32 25.49 -1.32
CA LEU A 105 -19.03 24.89 -1.65
C LEU A 105 -19.16 23.98 -2.88
N THR A 106 -18.22 24.10 -3.81
CA THR A 106 -18.10 23.22 -4.96
C THR A 106 -17.72 21.79 -4.53
N LYS A 107 -17.92 20.81 -5.41
CA LYS A 107 -17.53 19.42 -5.14
C LYS A 107 -16.02 19.29 -4.89
N ALA A 108 -15.19 20.10 -5.56
CA ALA A 108 -13.75 20.11 -5.38
C ALA A 108 -13.35 20.71 -4.02
N GLU A 109 -13.96 21.83 -3.62
CA GLU A 109 -13.72 22.45 -2.31
C GLU A 109 -14.11 21.51 -1.17
N LYS A 110 -15.28 20.84 -1.27
CA LYS A 110 -15.69 19.82 -0.28
C LYS A 110 -14.69 18.68 -0.19
N LEU A 111 -14.20 18.20 -1.33
CA LEU A 111 -13.18 17.15 -1.38
C LEU A 111 -11.85 17.60 -0.76
N GLN A 112 -11.43 18.84 -1.01
CA GLN A 112 -10.22 19.41 -0.42
C GLN A 112 -10.37 19.60 1.10
N ILE A 113 -11.54 20.05 1.57
CA ILE A 113 -11.83 20.14 3.01
C ILE A 113 -11.75 18.76 3.66
N VAL A 114 -12.31 17.72 3.03
CA VAL A 114 -12.18 16.34 3.53
C VAL A 114 -10.71 15.89 3.53
N ASN A 115 -9.95 16.14 2.47
CA ASN A 115 -8.58 15.64 2.35
C ASN A 115 -7.56 16.36 3.25
N LEU A 116 -7.73 17.67 3.45
CA LEU A 116 -6.79 18.51 4.21
C LEU A 116 -7.24 18.75 5.66
N ALA A 117 -8.54 18.58 5.94
CA ALA A 117 -9.17 18.81 7.25
C ALA A 117 -8.71 20.12 7.91
N PRO A 118 -9.07 21.28 7.32
CA PRO A 118 -8.59 22.57 7.78
C PRO A 118 -8.99 22.86 9.23
N GLN A 119 -8.03 23.26 10.06
CA GLN A 119 -8.26 23.58 11.47
C GLN A 119 -8.23 25.09 11.74
N ASN A 120 -7.70 25.86 10.80
CA ASN A 120 -7.53 27.30 10.91
C ASN A 120 -8.14 28.02 9.71
N HIS A 121 -8.51 29.29 9.90
CA HIS A 121 -9.06 30.13 8.83
C HIS A 121 -8.10 30.24 7.64
N ILE A 122 -6.79 30.37 7.90
CA ILE A 122 -5.75 30.46 6.87
C ILE A 122 -5.78 29.24 5.92
N GLU A 123 -6.06 28.05 6.45
CA GLU A 123 -6.13 26.82 5.64
C GLU A 123 -7.39 26.83 4.76
N LEU A 124 -8.52 27.39 5.23
CA LEU A 124 -9.70 27.57 4.40
C LEU A 124 -9.47 28.56 3.25
N TYR A 125 -8.72 29.64 3.47
CA TYR A 125 -8.36 30.60 2.39
C TYR A 125 -7.54 29.94 1.26
N VAL A 126 -6.83 28.85 1.55
CA VAL A 126 -6.07 28.10 0.52
C VAL A 126 -7.00 27.20 -0.30
N ILE A 127 -8.15 26.82 0.25
CA ILE A 127 -9.09 25.89 -0.38
C ILE A 127 -10.17 26.61 -1.18
N VAL A 128 -10.72 27.70 -0.63
CA VAL A 128 -11.90 28.40 -1.16
C VAL A 128 -11.49 29.77 -1.69
N GLU A 129 -11.78 30.01 -2.97
CA GLU A 129 -11.61 31.34 -3.57
C GLU A 129 -12.70 32.31 -3.10
N GLU A 130 -12.33 33.58 -2.92
CA GLU A 130 -13.23 34.67 -2.48
C GLU A 130 -14.00 34.32 -1.19
N LEU A 131 -13.32 33.67 -0.25
CA LEU A 131 -13.91 33.10 0.97
C LEU A 131 -14.66 34.13 1.83
N GLU A 132 -14.16 35.37 1.93
CA GLU A 132 -14.79 36.43 2.72
C GLU A 132 -16.14 36.86 2.15
N ASP A 133 -16.24 36.99 0.82
CA ASP A 133 -17.46 37.41 0.15
C ASP A 133 -18.53 36.31 0.17
N ARG A 134 -18.11 35.04 0.11
CA ARG A 134 -19.02 33.89 0.01
C ARG A 134 -19.46 33.31 1.36
N LEU A 135 -18.57 33.27 2.35
CA LEU A 135 -18.75 32.44 3.56
C LEU A 135 -18.31 33.12 4.86
N SER A 136 -18.10 34.45 4.88
CA SER A 136 -17.62 35.18 6.08
C SER A 136 -18.34 34.82 7.38
N GLU A 137 -19.67 34.72 7.37
CA GLU A 137 -20.46 34.40 8.57
C GLU A 137 -20.40 32.91 8.97
N HIS A 138 -19.95 32.02 8.09
CA HIS A 138 -20.00 30.57 8.27
C HIS A 138 -18.63 29.92 8.47
N MET A 139 -17.53 30.69 8.44
CA MET A 139 -16.16 30.15 8.55
C MET A 139 -15.96 29.34 9.83
N GLU A 140 -16.39 29.88 10.97
CA GLU A 140 -16.26 29.23 12.28
C GLU A 140 -17.10 27.95 12.36
N GLU A 141 -18.30 27.95 11.77
CA GLU A 141 -19.18 26.78 11.72
C GLU A 141 -18.55 25.65 10.89
N ILE A 142 -17.97 25.98 9.73
CA ILE A 142 -17.28 25.02 8.87
C ILE A 142 -16.10 24.39 9.61
N LEU A 143 -15.27 25.20 10.28
CA LEU A 143 -14.15 24.70 11.08
C LEU A 143 -14.63 23.84 12.26
N SER A 144 -15.76 24.20 12.88
CA SER A 144 -16.40 23.39 13.92
C SER A 144 -16.85 22.04 13.39
N HIS A 145 -17.46 21.98 12.20
CA HIS A 145 -17.83 20.72 11.56
C HIS A 145 -16.61 19.85 11.24
N VAL A 146 -15.54 20.44 10.71
CA VAL A 146 -14.31 19.71 10.39
C VAL A 146 -13.68 19.14 11.66
N SER A 147 -13.48 19.96 12.70
CA SER A 147 -12.90 19.51 13.97
C SER A 147 -13.74 18.42 14.64
N SER A 148 -15.07 18.50 14.57
CA SER A 148 -15.96 17.46 15.11
C SER A 148 -15.91 16.13 14.36
N SER A 149 -15.47 16.13 13.11
CA SER A 149 -15.37 14.94 12.27
C SER A 149 -14.07 14.15 12.50
N LEU A 150 -13.07 14.76 13.14
CA LEU A 150 -11.78 14.12 13.41
C LEU A 150 -11.83 13.39 14.76
N VAL A 151 -11.38 12.14 14.77
CA VAL A 151 -11.14 11.40 16.01
C VAL A 151 -9.85 11.94 16.62
N VAL A 152 -9.98 12.70 17.69
CA VAL A 152 -8.82 13.13 18.49
C VAL A 152 -8.40 11.95 19.35
N ASP A 153 -7.31 11.28 18.99
CA ASP A 153 -6.63 10.40 19.93
C ASP A 153 -5.93 11.29 20.98
N PRO A 154 -6.35 11.27 22.26
CA PRO A 154 -5.79 12.12 23.29
C PRO A 154 -4.29 11.87 23.56
N ALA A 155 -3.71 10.80 23.00
CA ALA A 155 -2.29 10.47 23.15
C ALA A 155 -1.35 11.17 22.14
N LEU A 156 -1.87 11.79 21.07
CA LEU A 156 -1.05 12.31 19.96
C LEU A 156 -1.22 13.84 19.76
N ASN A 157 -1.00 14.62 20.82
CA ASN A 157 -0.83 16.08 20.70
C ASN A 157 0.67 16.43 20.51
N PRO A 158 1.16 16.79 19.31
CA PRO A 158 2.45 17.44 19.18
C PRO A 158 2.26 18.95 19.17
N VAL A 159 2.29 19.58 20.36
CA VAL A 159 2.76 20.97 20.43
C VAL A 159 4.26 20.93 20.16
N SER A 160 4.65 21.05 18.88
CA SER A 160 5.88 21.64 18.34
C SER A 160 6.17 21.08 16.95
N ARG A 161 5.67 21.74 15.89
CA ARG A 161 6.20 21.59 14.52
C ARG A 161 7.61 22.18 14.50
N GLY A 162 8.63 21.34 14.64
CA GLY A 162 10.02 21.77 14.53
C GLY A 162 11.06 20.87 15.17
N THR A 163 11.02 19.56 14.92
CA THR A 163 12.19 18.70 15.15
C THR A 163 12.29 17.70 14.01
N VAL A 164 13.41 17.71 13.30
CA VAL A 164 13.81 16.65 12.37
C VAL A 164 13.99 15.38 13.20
N VAL A 165 13.01 14.48 13.15
CA VAL A 165 13.13 13.15 13.75
C VAL A 165 13.82 12.25 12.73
N GLN A 166 15.07 11.88 13.03
CA GLN A 166 15.74 10.77 12.36
C GLN A 166 14.96 9.49 12.64
N ASN A 167 14.69 8.74 11.57
CA ASN A 167 14.06 7.41 11.56
C ASN A 167 14.37 6.59 12.81
N ALA A 168 13.35 6.40 13.65
CA ALA A 168 13.24 5.23 14.50
C ALA A 168 12.11 4.40 13.90
N VAL A 169 12.50 3.45 13.05
CA VAL A 169 11.59 2.44 12.52
C VAL A 169 11.12 1.61 13.70
N ALA A 170 9.82 1.66 14.01
CA ALA A 170 9.19 0.60 14.77
C ALA A 170 9.30 -0.66 13.90
N VAL A 171 10.22 -1.54 14.29
CA VAL A 171 10.34 -2.88 13.73
C VAL A 171 9.03 -3.56 14.09
N ASP A 172 8.12 -3.61 13.12
CA ASP A 172 6.93 -4.44 13.22
C ASP A 172 7.46 -5.87 13.36
N ASP A 173 7.08 -6.49 14.47
CA ASP A 173 7.49 -7.81 14.91
C ASP A 173 6.87 -8.82 13.93
N TRP A 174 7.57 -9.09 12.84
CA TRP A 174 7.29 -10.24 12.00
C TRP A 174 7.54 -11.45 12.89
N GLU A 175 6.47 -12.05 13.42
CA GLU A 175 6.51 -13.37 14.05
C GLU A 175 7.48 -14.25 13.24
N GLU A 176 8.55 -14.69 13.90
CA GLU A 176 9.61 -15.56 13.39
C GLU A 176 9.02 -16.88 12.86
N GLY A 177 8.44 -16.81 11.67
CA GLY A 177 8.03 -17.97 10.88
C GLY A 177 9.22 -18.42 10.05
N ASP A 178 10.06 -19.27 10.65
CA ASP A 178 11.03 -20.18 10.05
C ASP A 178 11.33 -19.94 8.55
N TYR A 179 12.03 -18.84 8.25
CA TYR A 179 12.69 -18.66 6.96
C TYR A 179 13.97 -19.48 7.01
N GLN A 180 13.83 -20.78 6.82
CA GLN A 180 14.97 -21.65 6.57
C GLN A 180 15.59 -21.19 5.25
N TYR A 181 16.64 -20.38 5.34
CA TYR A 181 17.59 -20.19 4.26
C TYR A 181 18.07 -21.59 3.88
N VAL A 182 17.51 -22.15 2.81
CA VAL A 182 18.13 -23.28 2.15
C VAL A 182 19.34 -22.70 1.45
N ALA A 183 20.44 -22.58 2.19
CA ALA A 183 21.75 -22.50 1.58
C ALA A 183 21.86 -23.77 0.73
N GLU A 184 21.70 -23.64 -0.58
CA GLU A 184 22.16 -24.68 -1.49
C GLU A 184 23.68 -24.76 -1.29
N GLU A 185 24.07 -25.65 -0.39
CA GLU A 185 25.44 -26.07 -0.20
C GLU A 185 25.83 -26.77 -1.51
N PHE A 186 26.50 -26.03 -2.40
CA PHE A 186 27.15 -26.61 -3.56
C PHE A 186 28.18 -27.61 -3.03
N ASP A 187 27.81 -28.89 -3.06
CA ASP A 187 28.70 -30.00 -2.76
C ASP A 187 29.76 -30.09 -3.87
N ASP A 188 30.84 -29.32 -3.68
CA ASP A 188 32.06 -29.34 -4.49
C ASP A 188 32.96 -30.55 -4.13
N THR A 189 32.40 -31.61 -3.54
CA THR A 189 33.09 -32.90 -3.48
C THR A 189 32.78 -33.69 -4.75
N GLY A 190 33.48 -33.31 -5.82
CA GLY A 190 33.43 -33.96 -7.14
C GLY A 190 33.48 -35.48 -7.08
N THR A 191 32.32 -36.10 -6.97
CA THR A 191 32.04 -37.51 -7.20
C THR A 191 31.00 -37.63 -8.30
N GLY A 192 31.27 -36.93 -9.41
CA GLY A 192 30.63 -37.24 -10.68
C GLY A 192 31.07 -38.63 -11.12
N ALA A 193 30.11 -39.53 -11.33
CA ALA A 193 30.34 -40.80 -11.99
C ALA A 193 30.94 -40.52 -13.37
N GLY A 194 32.27 -40.63 -13.46
CA GLY A 194 33.01 -40.53 -14.71
C GLY A 194 32.53 -41.63 -15.64
N VAL A 195 31.85 -41.21 -16.70
CA VAL A 195 31.71 -42.03 -17.91
C VAL A 195 33.11 -42.07 -18.52
N GLU A 196 33.90 -43.09 -18.16
CA GLU A 196 35.11 -43.47 -18.89
C GLU A 196 34.64 -44.04 -20.24
N GLY A 197 34.48 -43.15 -21.21
CA GLY A 197 34.21 -43.47 -22.60
C GLY A 197 35.47 -43.23 -23.42
N ASP A 198 36.06 -44.33 -23.86
CA ASP A 198 37.18 -44.47 -24.78
C ASP A 198 37.26 -43.34 -25.85
N LEU A 199 38.37 -42.62 -25.85
CA LEU A 199 38.86 -41.90 -27.03
C LEU A 199 40.29 -42.39 -27.31
N GLU A 200 40.38 -43.55 -27.96
CA GLU A 200 41.54 -43.88 -28.78
C GLU A 200 41.62 -42.84 -29.91
N MET A 201 42.70 -42.07 -29.96
CA MET A 201 43.11 -41.37 -31.17
C MET A 201 44.50 -41.87 -31.52
N ASP A 202 44.52 -42.79 -32.48
CA ASP A 202 45.69 -43.26 -33.21
C ASP A 202 46.55 -42.09 -33.69
N GLY A 203 47.86 -42.36 -33.73
CA GLY A 203 48.90 -41.37 -33.96
C GLY A 203 48.91 -40.72 -35.33
N ASP A 204 49.71 -39.65 -35.40
CA ASP A 204 50.30 -39.15 -36.63
C ASP A 204 51.77 -38.79 -36.35
N ASP A 205 52.65 -39.43 -37.11
CA ASP A 205 54.09 -39.16 -37.27
C ASP A 205 54.34 -37.74 -37.83
N ASP A 206 55.33 -37.03 -37.27
CA ASP A 206 56.49 -36.44 -37.99
C ASP A 206 57.46 -35.73 -37.02
#